data_AF-A0AAD7GIQ1-F1
#
_entry.id   AF-A0AAD7GIQ1-F1
#
_cell.length_a   1.000
_cell.length_b   1.000
_cell.length_c   1.000
_cell.angle_alpha   90.00
_cell.angle_beta   90.00
_cell.angle_gamma   90.00
#
_symmetry.space_group_name_H-M   'P 1'
#
loop_
_entity.id
_entity.type
_entity.pdbx_description
1 polymer ?
#
loop_
_entity_poly.entity_id
_entity_poly.type
_entity_poly.pdbx_seq_one_letter_code
_entity_poly.pdbx_strand_id
1 'polypeptide(L)'
;MTSLSEASQCSVLTQLRTTHFALNAYLYRFRLAPSPDCVLCLVPETVPHYLLCCPLYRRQHLDLIRHLGTARLSLCRLLAAKSDPKPALAFVRDTGRFPRYSL
;
A
#
# COMPACT_ATOMS: atom_id res chain seq x y z
N MET A 1 -18.07 -8.98 0.59
CA MET A 1 -16.90 -8.43 1.32
C MET A 1 -16.12 -9.60 1.90
N THR A 2 -15.45 -10.35 1.04
CA THR A 2 -14.56 -11.45 1.43
C THR A 2 -13.27 -10.81 1.96
N SER A 3 -12.97 -11.10 3.21
CA SER A 3 -11.77 -10.62 3.89
C SER A 3 -10.59 -11.49 3.49
N LEU A 4 -9.44 -10.85 3.22
CA LEU A 4 -8.15 -11.55 3.12
C LEU A 4 -8.00 -12.56 4.27
N SER A 5 -7.46 -13.75 3.99
CA SER A 5 -7.12 -14.68 5.08
C SER A 5 -6.13 -14.04 6.05
N GLU A 6 -6.21 -14.38 7.34
CA GLU A 6 -5.37 -13.76 8.39
C GLU A 6 -3.86 -13.88 8.09
N ALA A 7 -3.42 -15.03 7.57
CA ALA A 7 -2.03 -15.23 7.14
C ALA A 7 -1.62 -14.27 6.01
N SER A 8 -2.53 -14.01 5.05
CA SER A 8 -2.29 -13.05 3.96
C SER A 8 -2.21 -11.62 4.47
N GLN A 9 -3.04 -11.27 5.47
CA GLN A 9 -3.01 -9.94 6.10
C GLN A 9 -1.67 -9.67 6.80
N CYS A 10 -1.19 -10.63 7.60
CA CYS A 10 0.11 -10.52 8.27
C CYS A 10 1.27 -10.34 7.29
N SER A 11 1.24 -11.09 6.18
CA SER A 11 2.26 -10.98 5.13
C SER A 11 2.28 -9.58 4.50
N VAL A 12 1.11 -9.05 4.12
CA VAL A 12 0.99 -7.69 3.55
C VAL A 12 1.53 -6.64 4.53
N LEU A 13 1.10 -6.67 5.78
CA LEU A 13 1.55 -5.70 6.79
C LEU A 13 3.06 -5.78 7.04
N THR A 14 3.61 -6.99 7.11
CA THR A 14 5.05 -7.20 7.31
C THR A 14 5.84 -6.61 6.15
N GLN A 15 5.42 -6.86 4.92
CA GLN A 15 6.09 -6.33 3.73
C GLN A 15 5.96 -4.80 3.63
N LEU A 16 4.78 -4.23 3.94
CA LEU A 16 4.59 -2.78 3.97
C LEU A 16 5.49 -2.11 5.02
N ARG A 17 5.57 -2.67 6.23
CA ARG A 17 6.41 -2.16 7.34
C ARG A 17 7.90 -2.24 7.03
N THR A 18 8.33 -3.31 6.37
CA THR A 18 9.74 -3.54 6.01
C THR A 18 10.11 -2.95 4.65
N THR A 19 9.18 -2.28 3.96
CA THR A 19 9.36 -1.75 2.59
C THR A 19 9.72 -2.82 1.54
N HIS A 20 9.47 -4.09 1.83
CA HIS A 20 9.68 -5.24 0.95
C HIS A 20 8.44 -5.60 0.12
N PHE A 21 7.61 -4.60 -0.17
CA PHE A 21 6.38 -4.80 -0.94
C PHE A 21 6.68 -4.74 -2.44
N ALA A 22 5.95 -5.51 -3.24
CA ALA A 22 6.18 -5.67 -4.68
C ALA A 22 5.77 -4.44 -5.53
N LEU A 23 6.30 -3.27 -5.17
CA LEU A 23 6.19 -2.01 -5.92
C LEU A 23 7.40 -1.84 -6.84
N ASN A 24 7.28 -0.97 -7.85
CA ASN A 24 8.28 -0.85 -8.91
C ASN A 24 9.69 -0.55 -8.34
N ALA A 25 9.80 0.34 -7.36
CA ALA A 25 11.09 0.70 -6.76
C ALA A 25 11.79 -0.49 -6.07
N TYR A 26 11.04 -1.42 -5.48
CA TYR A 26 11.59 -2.63 -4.86
C TYR A 26 11.94 -3.68 -5.92
N LEU A 27 11.01 -3.95 -6.85
CA LEU A 27 11.19 -4.96 -7.91
C LEU A 27 12.34 -4.62 -8.87
N TYR A 28 12.56 -3.32 -9.15
CA TYR A 28 13.64 -2.86 -10.02
C TYR A 28 15.03 -3.26 -9.50
N ARG A 29 15.23 -3.31 -8.16
CA ARG A 29 16.50 -3.75 -7.54
C ARG A 29 16.90 -5.16 -7.96
N PHE A 30 15.92 -5.99 -8.29
CA PHE A 30 16.10 -7.37 -8.72
C PHE A 30 15.88 -7.56 -10.22
N ARG A 31 15.75 -6.47 -10.99
CA ARG A 31 15.46 -6.48 -12.44
C ARG A 31 14.14 -7.19 -12.78
N LEU A 32 13.18 -7.19 -11.86
CA LEU A 32 11.84 -7.77 -12.03
C LEU A 32 10.80 -6.75 -12.52
N ALA A 33 11.14 -5.46 -12.49
CA ALA A 33 10.36 -4.38 -13.09
C ALA A 33 11.24 -3.62 -14.09
N PRO A 34 10.69 -3.08 -15.19
CA PRO A 34 11.45 -2.38 -16.22
C PRO A 34 11.94 -0.99 -15.75
N SER A 35 11.28 -0.39 -14.76
CA SER A 35 11.62 0.91 -14.18
C SER A 35 11.26 0.92 -12.69
N PRO A 36 11.95 1.69 -11.84
CA PRO A 36 11.57 1.88 -10.44
C PRO A 36 10.36 2.82 -10.25
N ASP A 37 9.94 3.52 -11.31
CA ASP A 37 9.03 4.65 -11.20
C ASP A 37 7.56 4.27 -11.30
N CYS A 38 6.72 5.08 -10.66
CA CYS A 38 5.27 5.01 -10.83
C CYS A 38 4.91 5.43 -12.26
N VAL A 39 4.05 4.64 -12.91
CA VAL A 39 3.63 4.86 -14.31
C VAL A 39 2.96 6.23 -14.54
N LEU A 40 2.32 6.79 -13.51
CA LEU A 40 1.63 8.07 -13.59
C LEU A 40 2.52 9.24 -13.13
N CYS A 41 3.30 9.04 -12.07
CA CYS A 41 4.01 10.14 -11.40
C CYS A 41 5.45 10.33 -11.85
N LEU A 42 6.04 9.34 -12.52
CA LEU A 42 7.43 9.35 -12.98
C LEU A 42 8.45 9.62 -11.87
N VAL A 43 8.14 9.12 -10.67
CA VAL A 43 9.04 9.12 -9.50
C VAL A 43 9.08 7.73 -8.90
N PRO A 44 10.12 7.38 -8.11
CA PRO A 44 10.25 6.04 -7.53
C PRO A 44 9.00 5.63 -6.76
N GLU A 45 8.44 4.49 -7.14
CA GLU A 45 7.24 3.98 -6.53
C GLU A 45 7.55 3.22 -5.24
N THR A 46 7.69 3.97 -4.16
CA THR A 46 7.96 3.46 -2.82
C THR A 46 6.67 3.23 -2.03
N VAL A 47 6.74 2.51 -0.89
CA VAL A 47 5.60 2.37 0.03
C VAL A 47 5.01 3.72 0.47
N PRO A 48 5.81 4.74 0.87
CA PRO A 48 5.28 6.07 1.13
C PRO A 48 4.57 6.67 -0.08
N HIS A 49 5.15 6.60 -1.29
CA HIS A 49 4.50 7.11 -2.49
C HIS A 49 3.14 6.44 -2.72
N TYR A 50 3.13 5.11 -2.71
CA TYR A 50 1.94 4.28 -2.92
C TYR A 50 0.83 4.58 -1.90
N LEU A 51 1.15 4.56 -0.60
CA LEU A 51 0.16 4.72 0.48
C LEU A 51 -0.20 6.17 0.79
N LEU A 52 0.69 7.14 0.56
CA LEU A 52 0.57 8.51 1.07
C LEU A 52 0.43 9.61 -0.01
N CYS A 53 0.85 9.37 -1.25
CA CYS A 53 0.94 10.45 -2.24
C CYS A 53 0.36 10.14 -3.63
N CYS A 54 0.29 8.88 -4.03
CA CYS A 54 0.06 8.52 -5.42
C CYS A 54 -1.37 8.88 -5.89
N PRO A 55 -1.53 9.81 -6.87
CA PRO A 55 -2.83 10.23 -7.38
C PRO A 55 -3.59 9.10 -8.11
N LEU A 56 -2.89 8.06 -8.58
CA LEU A 56 -3.52 6.88 -9.15
C LEU A 56 -4.47 6.20 -8.15
N TYR A 57 -4.18 6.31 -6.86
CA TYR A 57 -4.97 5.73 -5.76
C TYR A 57 -5.75 6.77 -4.97
N ARG A 58 -6.06 7.93 -5.57
CA ARG A 58 -6.73 9.06 -4.88
C ARG A 58 -8.03 8.66 -4.20
N ARG A 59 -8.79 7.71 -4.76
CA ARG A 59 -10.05 7.25 -4.13
C ARG A 59 -9.77 6.52 -2.81
N GLN A 60 -8.87 5.54 -2.83
CA GLN A 60 -8.46 4.75 -1.67
C GLN A 60 -7.78 5.62 -0.61
N HIS A 61 -7.08 6.67 -1.04
CA HIS A 61 -6.55 7.74 -0.18
C HIS A 61 -7.64 8.47 0.60
N LEU A 62 -8.69 8.91 -0.09
CA LEU A 62 -9.82 9.57 0.56
C LEU A 62 -10.54 8.62 1.52
N ASP A 63 -10.60 7.33 1.22
CA ASP A 63 -11.14 6.31 2.12
C ASP A 63 -10.27 6.14 3.37
N LEU A 64 -8.95 6.10 3.23
CA LEU A 64 -8.00 6.09 4.35
C LEU A 64 -8.17 7.32 5.25
N ILE A 65 -8.25 8.52 4.67
CA ILE A 65 -8.44 9.77 5.41
C ILE A 65 -9.75 9.76 6.19
N ARG A 66 -10.84 9.31 5.54
CA ARG A 66 -12.16 9.18 6.17
C ARG A 66 -12.12 8.20 7.33
N HIS A 67 -11.45 7.06 7.17
CA HIS A 67 -11.36 6.05 8.21
C HIS A 67 -10.49 6.49 9.39
N LEU A 68 -9.37 7.17 9.13
CA LEU A 68 -8.46 7.65 10.17
C LEU A 68 -8.88 8.97 10.81
N GLY A 69 -9.90 9.65 10.26
CA GLY A 69 -10.39 10.95 10.74
C GLY A 69 -9.38 12.08 10.59
N THR A 70 -8.36 11.94 9.74
CA THR A 70 -7.28 12.92 9.62
C THR A 70 -6.65 12.94 8.23
N ALA A 71 -6.48 14.14 7.68
CA ALA A 71 -5.78 14.34 6.40
C ALA A 71 -4.25 14.20 6.53
N ARG A 72 -3.71 14.23 7.77
CA ARG A 72 -2.28 14.03 8.03
C ARG A 72 -1.96 12.54 8.08
N LEU A 73 -1.92 11.91 6.90
CA LEU A 73 -1.49 10.53 6.77
C LEU A 73 0.02 10.42 7.03
N SER A 74 0.44 9.41 7.79
CA SER A 74 1.84 9.08 7.96
C SER A 74 2.00 7.56 8.01
N LEU A 75 3.13 7.05 7.51
CA LEU A 75 3.40 5.62 7.55
C LEU A 75 3.41 5.09 8.99
N CYS A 76 3.99 5.85 9.92
CA CYS A 76 4.03 5.46 11.33
C CYS A 76 2.62 5.31 11.91
N ARG A 77 1.66 6.17 11.55
CA ARG A 77 0.29 6.06 12.04
C ARG A 77 -0.46 4.90 11.38
N LEU A 78 -0.28 4.71 10.08
CA LEU A 78 -0.99 3.68 9.32
C LEU A 78 -0.45 2.27 9.58
N LEU A 79 0.86 2.15 9.83
CA LEU A 79 1.58 0.87 9.91
C LEU A 79 2.22 0.59 11.27
N ALA A 80 1.93 1.38 12.32
CA ALA A 80 2.44 1.09 13.67
C ALA A 80 2.01 -0.30 14.17
N ALA A 81 2.79 -0.88 15.08
CA ALA A 81 2.46 -2.19 15.67
C ALA A 81 1.07 -2.20 16.34
N LYS A 82 0.66 -1.08 16.94
CA LYS A 82 -0.62 -0.92 17.66
C LYS A 82 -1.73 -0.26 16.83
N SER A 83 -1.51 0.04 15.55
CA SER A 83 -2.55 0.63 14.70
C SER A 83 -3.54 -0.44 14.22
N ASP A 84 -4.77 -0.05 13.93
CA ASP A 84 -5.72 -0.91 13.24
C ASP A 84 -5.14 -1.24 11.84
N PRO A 85 -4.92 -2.53 11.51
CA PRO A 85 -4.40 -2.91 10.20
C PRO A 85 -5.43 -2.84 9.08
N LYS A 86 -6.73 -2.84 9.40
CA LYS A 86 -7.82 -2.92 8.42
C LYS A 86 -7.75 -1.82 7.34
N PRO A 87 -7.43 -0.55 7.64
CA PRO A 87 -7.39 0.50 6.63
C PRO A 87 -6.27 0.28 5.61
N ALA A 88 -5.08 -0.14 6.05
CA ALA A 88 -3.96 -0.44 5.15
C ALA A 88 -4.24 -1.66 4.26
N LEU A 89 -4.87 -2.69 4.83
CA LEU A 89 -5.26 -3.89 4.10
C LEU A 89 -6.37 -3.61 3.08
N ALA A 90 -7.39 -2.85 3.48
CA ALA A 90 -8.45 -2.39 2.59
C ALA A 90 -7.87 -1.55 1.44
N PHE A 91 -6.95 -0.62 1.73
CA PHE A 91 -6.26 0.14 0.70
C PHE A 91 -5.61 -0.78 -0.34
N VAL A 92 -4.78 -1.74 0.09
CA VAL A 92 -4.09 -2.68 -0.82
C VAL A 92 -5.09 -3.45 -1.68
N ARG A 93 -6.14 -4.01 -1.09
CA ARG A 93 -7.19 -4.74 -1.81
C ARG A 93 -7.90 -3.82 -2.81
N ASP A 94 -8.35 -2.65 -2.36
CA ASP A 94 -9.24 -1.77 -3.10
C ASP A 94 -8.51 -1.01 -4.22
N THR A 95 -7.17 -0.97 -4.21
CA THR A 95 -6.40 -0.54 -5.40
C THR A 95 -6.56 -1.48 -6.59
N GLY A 96 -6.92 -2.76 -6.36
CA GLY A 96 -6.98 -3.80 -7.39
C GLY A 96 -5.64 -4.14 -8.05
N ARG A 97 -4.53 -3.55 -7.58
CA ARG A 97 -3.21 -3.70 -8.20
C ARG A 97 -2.65 -5.10 -8.06
N PHE A 98 -2.98 -5.78 -6.97
CA PHE A 98 -2.40 -7.06 -6.59
C PHE A 98 -3.50 -8.13 -6.60
N PRO A 99 -3.63 -8.91 -7.68
CA PRO A 99 -4.70 -9.91 -7.83
C PRO A 99 -4.74 -10.91 -6.67
N ARG A 100 -3.57 -11.27 -6.13
CA ARG A 100 -3.44 -12.17 -4.97
C ARG A 100 -4.17 -11.67 -3.71
N TYR A 101 -4.42 -10.37 -3.62
CA TYR A 101 -5.10 -9.74 -2.48
C TYR A 101 -6.52 -9.26 -2.84
N SER A 102 -7.03 -9.61 -4.02
CA SER A 102 -8.29 -9.08 -4.57
C SER A 102 -9.46 -10.07 -4.53
N LEU A 103 -9.44 -11.05 -3.60
CA LEU A 103 -10.49 -12.07 -3.45
C LEU A 103 -11.40 -11.79 -2.25
#